data_AF-A0A8S0XE72-F1
#
_entry.id   AF-A0A8S0XE72-F1
#
_cell.length_a   1.000
_cell.length_b   1.000
_cell.length_c   1.000
_cell.angle_alpha   90.00
_cell.angle_beta   90.00
_cell.angle_gamma   90.00
#
_symmetry.space_group_name_H-M   'P 1'
#
loop_
_entity.id
_entity.type
_entity.pdbx_description
1 polymer ?
#
loop_
_entity_poly.entity_id
_entity_poly.type
_entity_poly.pdbx_seq_one_letter_code
_entity_poly.pdbx_strand_id
1 'polypeptide(L)'
;MSTASTSVSAKSVQDEILDLANVLEDSQKRLRQLVLRVESQDAETWQSRFEDMEKAHKEAVNSAKWLRAQNAELEQQLGQHKPAIDNALSAREAAFRRLKHARKVIRDLLDERRDMSSPRAGGSLTQEEIDEALYDEFHRDQDSSSSSSDSDNTVRLAPHSPSRDINTPEPSQRSFPVSPSQNVPMNTPLPSGSAGTSITSIQLSPQRPSPRGSPEAMHIHFKKPPGSSVLCAGPLSWEELESSLKLDEDTMNSLQSLSLSKDLSMRLQLVRAGEYNFAFLYDPIFLDTRQRSYILDWGRAQTNTNIERYISRHKGVDLVFHTFIYPLNQKSWFYIGALQWSVAHLTDWWPTFEGASRRKIEKKLGERTLGTVNRQEIGNMLDNKDLKQICVELTRAGDARTSMDFSQTVLGRSPPYAEPRHERRAEGVRE
;
A
#
# COMPACT_ATOMS: atom_id res chain seq x y z
N MET A 1 62.93 12.48 -70.42
CA MET A 1 63.01 12.86 -68.99
C MET A 1 61.59 12.97 -68.45
N SER A 2 61.35 12.59 -67.18
CA SER A 2 60.06 12.56 -66.45
C SER A 2 59.31 11.21 -66.29
N THR A 3 60.01 10.09 -66.05
CA THR A 3 59.40 8.84 -65.55
C THR A 3 59.83 8.45 -64.13
N ALA A 4 60.68 9.24 -63.46
CA ALA A 4 61.20 8.88 -62.13
C ALA A 4 60.28 9.32 -60.96
N SER A 5 59.41 10.32 -61.16
CA SER A 5 58.59 10.92 -60.10
C SER A 5 57.41 10.06 -59.63
N THR A 6 56.93 9.11 -60.42
CA THR A 6 55.77 8.28 -60.06
C THR A 6 56.13 7.11 -59.16
N SER A 7 57.39 6.67 -59.15
CA SER A 7 57.82 5.50 -58.38
C SER A 7 57.92 5.73 -56.86
N VAL A 8 58.19 6.97 -56.43
CA VAL A 8 58.31 7.33 -55.00
C VAL A 8 56.94 7.40 -54.33
N SER A 9 55.92 7.90 -55.05
CA SER A 9 54.54 7.97 -54.56
C SER A 9 53.94 6.57 -54.34
N ALA A 10 54.22 5.61 -55.23
CA ALA A 10 53.72 4.24 -55.10
C ALA A 10 54.24 3.52 -53.84
N LYS A 11 55.50 3.75 -53.45
CA LYS A 11 56.08 3.16 -52.22
C LYS A 11 55.46 3.75 -50.96
N SER A 12 55.27 5.07 -50.93
CA SER A 12 54.63 5.75 -49.79
C SER A 12 53.21 5.24 -49.54
N VAL A 13 52.41 5.09 -50.60
CA VAL A 13 51.05 4.55 -50.49
C VAL A 13 51.08 3.09 -50.04
N GLN A 14 52.06 2.30 -50.47
CA GLN A 14 52.20 0.91 -50.07
C GLN A 14 52.55 0.78 -48.58
N ASP A 15 53.43 1.63 -48.06
CA ASP A 15 53.79 1.67 -46.64
C ASP A 15 52.61 2.12 -45.77
N GLU A 16 51.84 3.13 -46.20
CA GLU A 16 50.61 3.55 -45.52
C GLU A 16 49.54 2.44 -45.48
N ILE A 17 49.39 1.66 -46.57
CA ILE A 17 48.47 0.51 -46.60
C ILE A 17 48.93 -0.57 -45.63
N LEU A 18 50.24 -0.84 -45.52
CA LEU A 18 50.78 -1.81 -44.57
C LEU A 18 50.57 -1.35 -43.12
N ASP A 19 50.80 -0.07 -42.82
CA ASP A 19 50.55 0.47 -41.49
C ASP A 19 49.06 0.41 -41.12
N LEU A 20 48.15 0.76 -42.04
CA LEU A 20 46.72 0.62 -41.82
C LEU A 20 46.29 -0.84 -41.62
N ALA A 21 46.90 -1.78 -42.35
CA ALA A 21 46.63 -3.21 -42.17
C ALA A 21 47.08 -3.70 -40.78
N ASN A 22 48.24 -3.25 -40.30
CA ASN A 22 48.74 -3.57 -38.97
C ASN A 22 47.84 -2.99 -37.87
N VAL A 23 47.42 -1.72 -38.00
CA VAL A 23 46.48 -1.08 -37.06
C VAL A 23 45.13 -1.80 -37.05
N LEU A 24 44.64 -2.24 -38.21
CA LEU A 24 43.40 -3.01 -38.30
C LEU A 24 43.54 -4.37 -37.61
N GLU A 25 44.65 -5.08 -37.81
CA GLU A 25 44.90 -6.37 -37.15
C GLU A 25 44.96 -6.23 -35.62
N ASP A 26 45.66 -5.20 -35.12
CA ASP A 26 45.74 -4.92 -33.68
C ASP A 26 44.38 -4.53 -33.09
N SER A 27 43.59 -3.73 -33.82
CA SER A 27 42.22 -3.41 -33.42
C SER A 27 41.34 -4.66 -33.34
N GLN A 28 41.48 -5.59 -34.29
CA GLN A 28 40.74 -6.85 -34.31
C GLN A 28 41.14 -7.77 -33.14
N LYS A 29 42.45 -7.86 -32.83
CA LYS A 29 42.95 -8.60 -31.65
C LYS A 29 42.40 -8.03 -30.35
N ARG A 30 42.38 -6.70 -30.21
CA ARG A 30 41.85 -6.01 -29.02
C ARG A 30 40.34 -6.25 -28.85
N LEU A 31 39.57 -6.20 -29.93
CA LEU A 31 38.14 -6.50 -29.89
C LEU A 31 37.87 -7.96 -29.47
N ARG A 32 38.62 -8.93 -30.01
CA ARG A 32 38.49 -10.34 -29.59
C ARG A 32 38.81 -10.54 -28.11
N GLN A 33 39.85 -9.87 -27.59
CA GLN A 33 40.18 -9.93 -26.16
C GLN A 33 39.09 -9.29 -25.28
N LEU A 34 38.46 -8.20 -25.73
CA LEU A 34 37.35 -7.59 -25.01
C LEU A 34 36.12 -8.50 -24.99
N VAL A 35 35.78 -9.14 -26.10
CA VAL A 35 34.68 -10.12 -26.17
C VAL A 35 34.92 -11.26 -25.18
N LEU A 36 36.11 -11.88 -25.20
CA LEU A 36 36.45 -12.96 -24.26
C LEU A 36 36.40 -12.52 -22.80
N ARG A 37 36.81 -11.29 -22.49
CA ARG A 37 36.75 -10.74 -21.12
C ARG A 37 35.30 -10.52 -20.67
N VAL A 38 34.44 -9.99 -21.55
CA VAL A 38 33.02 -9.78 -21.25
C VAL A 38 32.33 -11.14 -21.06
N GLU A 39 32.58 -12.11 -21.93
CA GLU A 39 32.02 -13.46 -21.80
C GLU A 39 32.46 -14.15 -20.49
N SER A 40 33.73 -14.02 -20.10
CA SER A 40 34.24 -14.56 -18.83
C SER A 40 33.61 -13.88 -17.62
N GLN A 41 33.49 -12.55 -17.65
CA GLN A 41 32.93 -11.78 -16.54
C GLN A 41 31.42 -12.03 -16.39
N ASP A 42 30.70 -12.14 -17.51
CA ASP A 42 29.28 -12.50 -17.51
C ASP A 42 29.09 -13.93 -16.98
N ALA A 43 29.93 -14.89 -17.39
CA ALA A 43 29.85 -16.26 -16.88
C ALA A 43 30.07 -16.33 -15.36
N GLU A 44 31.06 -15.63 -14.83
CA GLU A 44 31.33 -15.59 -13.38
C GLU A 44 30.19 -14.91 -12.60
N THR A 45 29.65 -13.80 -13.11
CA THR A 45 28.54 -13.10 -12.44
C THR A 45 27.25 -13.90 -12.48
N TRP A 46 26.96 -14.60 -13.57
CA TRP A 46 25.81 -15.51 -13.66
C TRP A 46 25.97 -16.72 -12.75
N GLN A 47 27.17 -17.30 -12.66
CA GLN A 47 27.43 -18.41 -11.76
C GLN A 47 27.26 -18.01 -10.29
N SER A 48 27.82 -16.87 -9.88
CA SER A 48 27.64 -16.34 -8.52
C SER A 48 26.16 -16.06 -8.20
N ARG A 49 25.41 -15.46 -9.13
CA ARG A 49 23.96 -15.26 -8.95
C ARG A 49 23.19 -16.57 -8.84
N PHE A 50 23.57 -17.59 -9.59
CA PHE A 50 22.95 -18.90 -9.52
C PHE A 50 23.20 -19.56 -8.15
N GLU A 51 24.44 -19.52 -7.65
CA GLU A 51 24.80 -20.02 -6.33
C GLU A 51 24.04 -19.30 -5.20
N ASP A 52 23.93 -17.97 -5.28
CA ASP A 52 23.16 -17.16 -4.33
C ASP A 52 21.67 -17.52 -4.34
N MET A 53 21.08 -17.69 -5.54
CA MET A 53 19.69 -18.12 -5.66
C MET A 53 19.47 -19.54 -5.14
N GLU A 54 20.40 -20.47 -5.38
CA GLU A 54 20.31 -21.84 -4.86
C GLU A 54 20.40 -21.85 -3.33
N LYS A 55 21.28 -21.03 -2.74
CA LYS A 55 21.39 -20.84 -1.30
C LYS A 55 20.10 -20.26 -0.71
N ALA A 56 19.57 -19.19 -1.31
CA ALA A 56 18.30 -18.58 -0.88
C ALA A 56 17.13 -19.57 -0.97
N HIS A 57 17.08 -20.40 -2.03
CA HIS A 57 16.08 -21.45 -2.17
C HIS A 57 16.21 -22.52 -1.07
N LYS A 58 17.43 -22.97 -0.75
CA LYS A 58 17.68 -23.91 0.36
C LYS A 58 17.23 -23.34 1.71
N GLU A 59 17.53 -22.08 1.98
CA GLU A 59 17.10 -21.37 3.20
C GLU A 59 15.57 -21.25 3.28
N ALA A 60 14.91 -20.90 2.17
CA ALA A 60 13.45 -20.83 2.09
C ALA A 60 12.79 -22.19 2.32
N VAL A 61 13.32 -23.27 1.73
CA VAL A 61 12.82 -24.63 1.93
C VAL A 61 12.98 -25.07 3.38
N ASN A 62 14.10 -24.75 4.03
CA ASN A 62 14.33 -25.07 5.44
C ASN A 62 13.38 -24.27 6.36
N SER A 63 13.20 -22.99 6.10
CA SER A 63 12.22 -22.15 6.82
C SER A 63 10.79 -22.70 6.67
N ALA A 64 10.39 -23.08 5.46
CA ALA A 64 9.08 -23.67 5.21
C ALA A 64 8.90 -25.04 5.89
N LYS A 65 9.95 -25.84 6.05
CA LYS A 65 9.90 -27.08 6.83
C LYS A 65 9.70 -26.80 8.32
N TRP A 66 10.44 -25.83 8.86
CA TRP A 66 10.31 -25.44 10.27
C TRP A 66 8.92 -24.91 10.60
N LEU A 67 8.36 -24.04 9.75
CA LEU A 67 6.99 -23.52 9.91
C LEU A 67 5.93 -24.62 9.84
N ARG A 68 6.09 -25.60 8.93
CA ARG A 68 5.17 -26.77 8.88
C ARG A 68 5.23 -27.61 10.15
N ALA A 69 6.41 -27.81 10.71
CA ALA A 69 6.57 -28.53 11.98
C ALA A 69 5.90 -27.76 13.14
N GLN A 70 6.08 -26.45 13.20
CA GLN A 70 5.46 -25.60 14.22
C GLN A 70 3.93 -25.59 14.11
N ASN A 71 3.39 -25.48 12.89
CA ASN A 71 1.93 -25.54 12.68
C ASN A 71 1.37 -26.90 13.10
N ALA A 72 2.05 -28.00 12.78
CA ALA A 72 1.63 -29.34 13.20
C ALA A 72 1.63 -29.49 14.73
N GLU A 73 2.61 -28.90 15.43
CA GLU A 73 2.66 -28.89 16.89
C GLU A 73 1.50 -28.09 17.50
N LEU A 74 1.20 -26.90 16.95
CA LEU A 74 0.07 -26.09 17.41
C LEU A 74 -1.28 -26.76 17.17
N GLU A 75 -1.46 -27.40 16.00
CA GLU A 75 -2.66 -28.20 15.71
C GLU A 75 -2.81 -29.37 16.69
N GLN A 76 -1.71 -30.02 17.05
CA GLN A 76 -1.71 -31.08 18.06
C GLN A 76 -2.11 -30.54 19.45
N GLN A 77 -1.55 -29.41 19.88
CA GLN A 77 -1.89 -28.77 21.15
C GLN A 77 -3.37 -28.36 21.18
N LEU A 78 -3.89 -27.79 20.08
CA LEU A 78 -5.30 -27.43 19.96
C LEU A 78 -6.20 -28.68 20.06
N GLY A 79 -5.81 -29.77 19.40
CA GLY A 79 -6.48 -31.07 19.52
C GLY A 79 -6.48 -31.62 20.96
N GLN A 80 -5.40 -31.44 21.70
CA GLN A 80 -5.30 -31.86 23.10
C GLN A 80 -6.17 -31.02 24.05
N HIS A 81 -6.29 -29.71 23.81
CA HIS A 81 -7.04 -28.79 24.68
C HIS A 81 -8.54 -28.75 24.39
N LYS A 82 -8.96 -29.04 23.15
CA LYS A 82 -10.36 -29.08 22.73
C LYS A 82 -11.30 -29.86 23.68
N PRO A 83 -11.01 -31.10 24.12
CA PRO A 83 -11.90 -31.82 25.03
C PRO A 83 -12.05 -31.15 26.41
N ALA A 84 -11.02 -30.45 26.89
CA ALA A 84 -11.10 -29.72 28.15
C ALA A 84 -12.03 -28.51 28.03
N ILE A 85 -11.98 -27.81 26.90
CA ILE A 85 -12.89 -26.68 26.59
C ILE A 85 -14.33 -27.19 26.44
N ASP A 86 -14.54 -28.27 25.69
CA ASP A 86 -15.87 -28.87 25.49
C ASP A 86 -16.49 -29.35 26.82
N ASN A 87 -15.66 -29.91 27.72
CA ASN A 87 -16.10 -30.30 29.06
C ASN A 87 -16.46 -29.08 29.92
N ALA A 88 -15.67 -28.00 29.88
CA ALA A 88 -15.95 -26.77 30.61
C ALA A 88 -17.25 -26.10 30.13
N LEU A 89 -17.49 -26.08 28.82
CA LEU A 89 -18.74 -25.59 28.23
C LEU A 89 -19.93 -26.46 28.64
N SER A 90 -19.80 -27.79 28.54
CA SER A 90 -20.84 -28.74 28.96
C SER A 90 -21.19 -28.58 30.45
N ALA A 91 -20.18 -28.40 31.31
CA ALA A 91 -20.38 -28.16 32.74
C ALA A 91 -21.10 -26.83 33.02
N ARG A 92 -20.73 -25.77 32.29
CA ARG A 92 -21.39 -24.46 32.37
C ARG A 92 -22.87 -24.55 31.95
N GLU A 93 -23.17 -25.21 30.84
CA GLU A 93 -24.55 -25.41 30.39
C GLU A 93 -25.38 -26.26 31.37
N ALA A 94 -24.77 -27.28 31.98
CA ALA A 94 -25.42 -28.07 33.02
C ALA A 94 -25.75 -27.22 34.25
N ALA A 95 -24.84 -26.32 34.66
CA ALA A 95 -25.08 -25.37 35.74
C ALA A 95 -26.24 -24.41 35.42
N PHE A 96 -26.30 -23.87 34.19
CA PHE A 96 -27.42 -23.03 33.75
C PHE A 96 -28.76 -23.78 33.76
N ARG A 97 -28.78 -25.04 33.33
CA ARG A 97 -29.98 -25.89 33.41
C ARG A 97 -30.46 -26.07 34.86
N ARG A 98 -29.52 -26.31 35.79
CA ARG A 98 -29.84 -26.41 37.23
C ARG A 98 -30.39 -25.09 37.78
N LEU A 99 -29.80 -23.96 37.41
CA LEU A 99 -30.28 -22.64 37.82
C LEU A 99 -31.69 -22.36 37.30
N LYS A 100 -31.97 -22.69 36.03
CA LYS A 100 -33.31 -22.55 35.44
C LYS A 100 -34.34 -23.43 36.17
N HIS A 101 -33.97 -24.67 36.51
CA HIS A 101 -34.81 -25.56 37.30
C HIS A 101 -35.07 -25.00 38.71
N ALA A 102 -34.04 -24.52 39.40
CA ALA A 102 -34.19 -23.93 40.74
C ALA A 102 -35.12 -22.70 40.73
N ARG A 103 -34.97 -21.81 39.73
CA ARG A 103 -35.87 -20.66 39.53
C ARG A 103 -37.32 -21.10 39.31
N LYS A 104 -37.55 -22.16 38.53
CA LYS A 104 -38.88 -22.73 38.34
C LYS A 104 -39.47 -23.23 39.66
N VAL A 105 -38.72 -24.02 40.43
CA VAL A 105 -39.16 -24.52 41.74
C VAL A 105 -39.52 -23.38 42.70
N ILE A 106 -38.72 -22.30 42.72
CA ILE A 106 -39.02 -21.12 43.55
C ILE A 106 -40.35 -20.48 43.13
N ARG A 107 -40.60 -20.36 41.82
CA ARG A 107 -41.86 -19.82 41.29
C ARG A 107 -43.05 -20.70 41.69
N ASP A 108 -42.95 -22.01 41.46
CA ASP A 108 -44.00 -22.98 41.80
C ASP A 108 -44.34 -22.90 43.31
N LEU A 109 -43.33 -22.80 44.20
CA LEU A 109 -43.53 -22.64 45.65
C LEU A 109 -44.18 -21.30 46.05
N LEU A 110 -43.89 -20.22 45.33
CA LEU A 110 -44.52 -18.92 45.56
C LEU A 110 -46.00 -18.94 45.15
N ASP A 111 -46.32 -19.61 44.04
CA ASP A 111 -47.68 -19.77 43.55
C ASP A 111 -48.52 -20.64 44.52
N GLU A 112 -47.99 -21.77 44.98
CA GLU A 112 -48.65 -22.63 45.99
C GLU A 112 -48.96 -21.86 47.29
N ARG A 113 -48.07 -20.96 47.72
CA ARG A 113 -48.30 -20.13 48.91
C ARG A 113 -49.39 -19.09 48.68
N ARG A 114 -49.53 -18.58 47.46
CA ARG A 114 -50.58 -17.63 47.08
C ARG A 114 -51.95 -18.31 47.14
N ASP A 115 -52.05 -19.56 46.72
CA ASP A 115 -53.29 -20.35 46.75
C ASP A 115 -53.75 -20.72 48.17
N MET A 116 -52.80 -20.89 49.11
CA MET A 116 -53.12 -21.17 50.52
C MET A 116 -53.46 -19.91 51.34
N SER A 117 -53.23 -18.73 50.77
CA SER A 117 -53.52 -17.44 51.42
C SER A 117 -54.91 -16.94 51.03
N SER A 118 -55.91 -17.28 51.85
CA SER A 118 -57.32 -16.82 51.79
C SER A 118 -57.49 -15.36 51.32
N PRO A 119 -58.54 -15.03 50.53
CA PRO A 119 -58.66 -13.76 49.82
C PRO A 119 -58.90 -12.60 50.80
N ARG A 120 -57.82 -11.95 51.22
CA ARG A 120 -57.90 -10.62 51.84
C ARG A 120 -57.27 -9.60 50.91
N ALA A 121 -58.18 -8.95 50.21
CA ALA A 121 -58.10 -7.69 49.48
C ALA A 121 -56.82 -6.85 49.67
N GLY A 122 -56.26 -6.45 48.53
CA GLY A 122 -55.58 -5.16 48.37
C GLY A 122 -54.12 -5.25 47.94
N GLY A 123 -53.89 -5.30 46.63
CA GLY A 123 -52.56 -5.14 46.03
C GLY A 123 -52.01 -6.41 45.38
N SER A 124 -52.77 -6.99 44.44
CA SER A 124 -52.23 -8.04 43.59
C SER A 124 -51.30 -7.41 42.57
N LEU A 125 -49.97 -7.52 42.77
CA LEU A 125 -49.02 -7.43 41.66
C LEU A 125 -49.50 -8.43 40.59
N THR A 126 -49.80 -7.91 39.41
CA THR A 126 -50.29 -8.74 38.31
C THR A 126 -49.15 -9.63 37.83
N GLN A 127 -49.49 -10.83 37.36
CA GLN A 127 -48.50 -11.77 36.83
C GLN A 127 -47.68 -11.11 35.70
N GLU A 128 -48.28 -10.18 34.96
CA GLU A 128 -47.57 -9.34 33.98
C GLU A 128 -46.44 -8.51 34.59
N GLU A 129 -46.58 -7.89 35.77
CA GLU A 129 -45.50 -7.08 36.37
C GLU A 129 -44.31 -7.94 36.83
N ILE A 130 -44.57 -9.18 37.26
CA ILE A 130 -43.51 -10.13 37.66
C ILE A 130 -42.81 -10.70 36.42
N ASP A 131 -43.57 -11.03 35.38
CA ASP A 131 -43.01 -11.51 34.12
C ASP A 131 -42.28 -10.38 33.36
N GLU A 132 -42.74 -9.12 33.44
CA GLU A 132 -42.08 -7.95 32.86
C GLU A 132 -40.77 -7.62 33.61
N ALA A 133 -40.75 -7.69 34.95
CA ALA A 133 -39.51 -7.55 35.73
C ALA A 133 -38.50 -8.70 35.48
N LEU A 134 -38.95 -9.91 35.15
CA LEU A 134 -38.09 -11.06 34.85
C LEU A 134 -37.64 -11.12 33.38
N TYR A 135 -38.41 -10.56 32.45
CA TYR A 135 -38.04 -10.46 31.03
C TYR A 135 -37.15 -9.23 30.75
N ASP A 136 -37.32 -8.12 31.48
CA ASP A 136 -36.49 -6.92 31.27
C ASP A 136 -35.01 -7.11 31.67
N GLU A 137 -34.70 -8.03 32.58
CA GLU A 137 -33.29 -8.26 32.99
C GLU A 137 -32.53 -9.22 32.04
N PHE A 138 -33.22 -9.96 31.15
CA PHE A 138 -32.56 -10.87 30.19
C PHE A 138 -32.59 -10.39 28.73
N HIS A 139 -33.45 -9.43 28.36
CA HIS A 139 -33.45 -8.85 27.01
C HIS A 139 -32.72 -7.51 26.87
N ARG A 140 -32.35 -6.85 27.99
CA ARG A 140 -31.53 -5.63 27.89
C ARG A 140 -30.11 -5.87 27.36
N ASP A 141 -29.62 -7.10 27.39
CA ASP A 141 -28.32 -7.49 26.83
C ASP A 141 -28.43 -8.30 25.52
N GLN A 142 -29.64 -8.52 24.96
CA GLN A 142 -29.80 -9.28 23.70
C GLN A 142 -30.10 -8.42 22.46
N ASP A 143 -30.63 -7.20 22.62
CA ASP A 143 -30.82 -6.28 21.49
C ASP A 143 -29.73 -5.19 21.39
N SER A 144 -28.65 -5.33 22.15
CA SER A 144 -27.49 -4.42 22.14
C SER A 144 -26.15 -5.15 22.05
N SER A 145 -26.05 -6.25 21.29
CA SER A 145 -24.73 -6.79 20.91
C SER A 145 -24.79 -7.78 19.74
N SER A 146 -24.90 -7.26 18.52
CA SER A 146 -24.32 -7.89 17.32
C SER A 146 -22.86 -7.42 17.13
N SER A 147 -22.02 -7.56 18.15
CA SER A 147 -20.55 -7.41 18.02
C SER A 147 -19.85 -7.66 19.36
N SER A 148 -19.49 -8.90 19.66
CA SER A 148 -18.14 -9.24 20.15
C SER A 148 -18.02 -10.76 20.30
N SER A 149 -17.53 -11.42 19.25
CA SER A 149 -16.77 -12.66 19.43
C SER A 149 -15.36 -12.25 19.80
N ASP A 150 -14.92 -12.77 20.94
CA ASP A 150 -13.53 -12.98 21.36
C ASP A 150 -12.66 -11.74 21.64
N SER A 151 -12.83 -11.22 22.86
CA SER A 151 -11.66 -10.85 23.65
C SER A 151 -11.49 -11.85 24.80
N ASP A 152 -10.40 -12.60 24.69
CA ASP A 152 -9.70 -13.29 25.75
C ASP A 152 -9.56 -12.35 26.97
N ASN A 153 -10.38 -12.56 27.98
CA ASN A 153 -10.12 -12.03 29.30
C ASN A 153 -9.41 -13.15 30.08
N THR A 154 -8.09 -13.23 29.91
CA THR A 154 -7.23 -14.06 30.74
C THR A 154 -7.42 -13.67 32.21
N VAL A 155 -8.07 -14.55 32.95
CA VAL A 155 -8.10 -14.53 34.42
C VAL A 155 -6.66 -14.61 34.90
N ARG A 156 -6.20 -13.55 35.57
CA ARG A 156 -5.00 -13.57 36.40
C ARG A 156 -5.21 -14.60 37.52
N LEU A 157 -4.80 -15.83 37.29
CA LEU A 157 -4.47 -16.75 38.37
C LEU A 157 -3.12 -16.32 38.93
N ALA A 158 -3.13 -15.90 40.18
CA ALA A 158 -1.91 -15.73 40.97
C ALA A 158 -1.14 -17.07 40.97
N PRO A 159 0.14 -17.09 40.55
CA PRO A 159 0.95 -18.27 40.75
C PRO A 159 1.51 -18.22 42.17
N HIS A 160 0.83 -18.91 43.08
CA HIS A 160 1.53 -19.53 44.21
C HIS A 160 2.20 -20.78 43.67
N SER A 161 3.53 -20.75 43.56
CA SER A 161 4.33 -21.96 43.53
C SER A 161 5.67 -21.73 44.24
N PRO A 162 6.13 -22.76 44.99
CA PRO A 162 7.20 -22.63 45.96
C PRO A 162 8.57 -22.69 45.27
N SER A 163 9.52 -22.03 45.92
CA SER A 163 10.94 -22.00 45.63
C SER A 163 11.51 -23.38 45.33
N ARG A 164 12.15 -23.51 44.17
CA ARG A 164 13.18 -24.53 43.93
C ARG A 164 14.34 -23.88 43.19
N ASP A 165 15.43 -23.72 43.95
CA ASP A 165 16.74 -23.29 43.48
C ASP A 165 17.29 -24.27 42.45
N ILE A 166 17.58 -23.79 41.23
CA ILE A 166 18.54 -24.42 40.33
C ILE A 166 19.41 -23.33 39.71
N ASN A 167 20.65 -23.29 40.19
CA ASN A 167 21.79 -22.56 39.64
C ASN A 167 22.03 -22.92 38.17
N THR A 168 22.13 -21.93 37.28
CA THR A 168 22.90 -22.07 36.01
C THR A 168 23.35 -20.68 35.51
N PRO A 169 24.58 -20.54 34.97
CA PRO A 169 25.30 -19.28 34.95
C PRO A 169 25.12 -18.46 33.66
N GLU A 170 25.22 -17.15 33.87
CA GLU A 170 25.20 -16.05 32.91
C GLU A 170 26.47 -16.02 32.03
N PRO A 171 26.36 -15.79 30.70
CA PRO A 171 27.49 -15.35 29.90
C PRO A 171 27.32 -13.90 29.42
N SER A 172 28.12 -13.03 30.05
CA SER A 172 28.98 -12.01 29.43
C SER A 172 28.38 -11.14 28.32
N GLN A 173 28.07 -9.90 28.74
CA GLN A 173 27.90 -8.72 27.90
C GLN A 173 29.16 -8.45 27.04
N ARG A 174 28.99 -8.40 25.71
CA ARG A 174 29.97 -7.77 24.80
C ARG A 174 29.50 -6.36 24.46
N SER A 175 30.25 -5.40 24.96
CA SER A 175 30.25 -3.99 24.57
C SER A 175 30.81 -3.83 23.15
N PHE A 176 30.08 -3.12 22.30
CA PHE A 176 30.57 -2.65 21.00
C PHE A 176 31.09 -1.21 21.12
N PRO A 177 32.22 -0.88 20.48
CA PRO A 177 32.82 0.44 20.56
C PRO A 177 32.14 1.45 19.62
N VAL A 178 31.89 2.63 20.19
CA VAL A 178 31.51 3.87 19.52
C VAL A 178 32.64 4.28 18.56
N SER A 179 32.31 4.48 17.27
CA SER A 179 33.22 5.09 16.29
C SER A 179 32.92 6.58 16.13
N PRO A 180 33.95 7.44 16.01
CA PRO A 180 33.80 8.89 16.05
C PRO A 180 33.49 9.52 14.69
N SER A 181 32.80 10.64 14.77
CA SER A 181 32.43 11.58 13.72
C SER A 181 33.63 12.05 12.88
N GLN A 182 33.50 11.99 11.55
CA GLN A 182 34.36 12.71 10.62
C GLN A 182 33.59 13.90 10.02
N ASN A 183 34.07 15.09 10.38
CA ASN A 183 33.79 16.37 9.75
C ASN A 183 34.39 16.37 8.32
N VAL A 184 33.60 16.78 7.33
CA VAL A 184 34.10 17.14 5.99
C VAL A 184 33.72 18.60 5.71
N PRO A 185 34.66 19.46 5.26
CA PRO A 185 34.39 20.87 5.03
C PRO A 185 33.71 21.13 3.67
N MET A 186 32.78 22.09 3.70
CA MET A 186 32.35 22.91 2.56
C MET A 186 33.55 23.51 1.83
N ASN A 187 33.56 23.41 0.50
CA ASN A 187 34.04 24.44 -0.43
C ASN A 187 33.87 23.99 -1.89
N THR A 188 32.97 24.63 -2.63
CA THR A 188 33.02 24.64 -4.10
C THR A 188 32.61 26.03 -4.62
N PRO A 189 33.40 26.66 -5.51
CA PRO A 189 33.20 28.04 -5.93
C PRO A 189 32.28 28.15 -7.15
N LEU A 190 31.57 29.29 -7.22
CA LEU A 190 30.86 29.77 -8.41
C LEU A 190 31.85 30.13 -9.55
N PRO A 191 31.46 29.92 -10.80
CA PRO A 191 31.89 30.76 -11.90
C PRO A 191 30.78 31.71 -12.36
N SER A 192 31.13 32.99 -12.39
CA SER A 192 30.43 34.06 -13.11
C SER A 192 30.82 34.07 -14.60
N GLY A 193 29.84 34.45 -15.43
CA GLY A 193 30.03 35.05 -16.76
C GLY A 193 29.61 34.14 -17.92
N SER A 194 29.09 34.63 -19.04
CA SER A 194 28.52 35.92 -19.46
C SER A 194 28.04 35.74 -20.91
N ALA A 195 27.03 36.52 -21.34
CA ALA A 195 26.56 36.75 -22.72
C ALA A 195 26.02 35.53 -23.52
N GLY A 196 24.91 35.59 -24.25
CA GLY A 196 23.97 36.65 -24.59
C GLY A 196 23.25 36.25 -25.88
N THR A 197 21.92 36.20 -25.91
CA THR A 197 21.15 36.27 -27.17
C THR A 197 19.71 36.74 -26.90
N SER A 198 19.30 37.71 -27.70
CA SER A 198 18.08 38.53 -27.68
C SER A 198 16.77 37.73 -27.64
N ILE A 199 15.88 38.00 -26.69
CA ILE A 199 14.73 38.95 -26.73
C ILE A 199 13.65 38.59 -27.77
N THR A 200 12.58 37.94 -27.29
CA THR A 200 11.20 38.21 -27.70
C THR A 200 10.39 38.43 -26.41
N SER A 201 10.08 39.70 -26.13
CA SER A 201 9.45 40.14 -24.89
C SER A 201 7.96 39.79 -24.87
N ILE A 202 7.59 38.79 -24.07
CA ILE A 202 6.21 38.63 -23.58
C ILE A 202 6.12 39.45 -22.29
N GLN A 203 5.28 40.49 -22.35
CA GLN A 203 5.05 41.47 -21.30
C GLN A 203 4.36 40.80 -20.10
N LEU A 204 5.16 40.27 -19.18
CA LEU A 204 4.72 39.80 -17.87
C LEU A 204 4.33 41.00 -17.01
N SER A 205 3.04 41.09 -16.69
CA SER A 205 2.52 42.05 -15.71
C SER A 205 3.13 41.75 -14.33
N PRO A 206 3.49 42.75 -13.51
CA PRO A 206 4.03 42.53 -12.17
C PRO A 206 2.95 41.90 -11.30
N GLN A 207 3.06 40.60 -11.01
CA GLN A 207 2.20 39.95 -10.04
C GLN A 207 2.47 40.54 -8.66
N ARG A 208 1.47 41.29 -8.19
CA ARG A 208 1.38 41.86 -6.86
C ARG A 208 1.56 40.73 -5.82
N PRO A 209 2.54 40.81 -4.89
CA PRO A 209 2.68 39.82 -3.83
C PRO A 209 1.40 39.81 -3.00
N SER A 210 0.65 38.72 -3.09
CA SER A 210 -0.59 38.56 -2.33
C SER A 210 -0.24 38.46 -0.84
N PRO A 211 -0.92 39.23 0.03
CA PRO A 211 -0.59 39.29 1.45
C PRO A 211 -0.91 37.95 2.13
N ARG A 212 0.05 37.50 2.96
CA ARG A 212 -0.04 36.50 4.04
C ARG A 212 -1.13 35.42 3.89
N GLY A 213 -0.71 34.35 3.22
CA GLY A 213 -1.04 32.94 3.46
C GLY A 213 -2.33 32.63 4.21
N SER A 214 -3.45 32.57 3.49
CA SER A 214 -4.51 31.67 3.90
C SER A 214 -3.94 30.25 4.00
N PRO A 215 -4.30 29.47 5.03
CA PRO A 215 -3.85 28.09 5.18
C PRO A 215 -4.07 27.35 3.85
N GLU A 216 -3.09 26.57 3.45
CA GLU A 216 -3.12 25.82 2.21
C GLU A 216 -4.38 24.94 2.19
N ALA A 217 -5.35 25.31 1.37
CA ALA A 217 -6.61 24.60 1.29
C ALA A 217 -6.32 23.21 0.71
N MET A 218 -6.49 22.19 1.54
CA MET A 218 -6.34 20.80 1.15
C MET A 218 -7.68 20.25 0.68
N HIS A 219 -7.72 19.61 -0.48
CA HIS A 219 -8.94 19.08 -1.07
C HIS A 219 -8.85 17.57 -1.29
N ILE A 220 -9.74 16.82 -0.65
CA ILE A 220 -9.83 15.36 -0.85
C ILE A 220 -10.79 15.05 -2.01
N HIS A 221 -10.35 14.20 -2.93
CA HIS A 221 -11.12 13.74 -4.07
C HIS A 221 -11.19 12.21 -4.12
N PHE A 222 -12.40 11.68 -4.29
CA PHE A 222 -12.65 10.23 -4.41
C PHE A 222 -13.07 9.78 -5.81
N LYS A 223 -13.36 10.74 -6.69
CA LYS A 223 -13.96 10.50 -8.02
C LYS A 223 -13.28 11.29 -9.12
N LYS A 224 -12.69 12.43 -8.77
CA LYS A 224 -12.02 13.31 -9.72
C LYS A 224 -10.55 12.88 -9.78
N PRO A 225 -9.94 12.87 -10.99
CA PRO A 225 -8.51 12.69 -11.09
C PRO A 225 -7.79 13.83 -10.36
N PRO A 226 -6.56 13.59 -9.87
CA PRO A 226 -5.77 14.60 -9.16
C PRO A 226 -5.46 15.81 -10.05
N GLY A 227 -5.17 16.95 -9.43
CA GLY A 227 -4.78 18.18 -10.12
C GLY A 227 -3.54 18.03 -11.03
N SER A 228 -2.65 17.08 -10.70
CA SER A 228 -1.48 16.73 -11.53
C SER A 228 -1.83 16.01 -12.85
N SER A 229 -3.07 15.53 -13.01
CA SER A 229 -3.50 14.82 -14.22
C SER A 229 -3.70 15.78 -15.39
N VAL A 230 -3.06 15.44 -16.52
CA VAL A 230 -3.15 16.23 -17.77
C VAL A 230 -4.48 16.00 -18.47
N LEU A 231 -4.96 14.76 -18.45
CA LEU A 231 -6.17 14.34 -19.13
C LEU A 231 -6.87 13.24 -18.33
N CYS A 232 -8.11 12.93 -18.70
CA CYS A 232 -8.85 11.79 -18.18
C CYS A 232 -9.51 11.10 -19.37
N ALA A 233 -9.00 9.94 -19.76
CA ALA A 233 -9.53 9.13 -20.85
C ALA A 233 -10.21 7.89 -20.29
N GLY A 234 -11.49 7.70 -20.62
CA GLY A 234 -12.31 6.59 -20.14
C GLY A 234 -13.80 6.85 -20.39
N PRO A 235 -14.69 5.95 -19.98
CA PRO A 235 -14.40 4.66 -19.32
C PRO A 235 -13.74 3.65 -20.27
N LEU A 236 -12.85 2.81 -19.73
CA LEU A 236 -12.23 1.66 -20.42
C LEU A 236 -12.81 0.36 -19.84
N SER A 237 -13.25 -0.54 -20.73
CA SER A 237 -13.65 -1.90 -20.35
C SER A 237 -12.43 -2.78 -20.03
N TRP A 238 -12.65 -3.96 -19.45
CA TRP A 238 -11.57 -4.91 -19.20
C TRP A 238 -10.95 -5.42 -20.50
N GLU A 239 -11.77 -5.68 -21.52
CA GLU A 239 -11.34 -6.15 -22.84
C GLU A 239 -10.54 -5.06 -23.58
N GLU A 240 -10.96 -3.79 -23.48
CA GLU A 240 -10.22 -2.66 -24.03
C GLU A 240 -8.85 -2.51 -23.34
N LEU A 241 -8.80 -2.68 -22.01
CA LEU A 241 -7.57 -2.59 -21.25
C LEU A 241 -6.58 -3.69 -21.64
N GLU A 242 -7.04 -4.94 -21.69
CA GLU A 242 -6.26 -6.11 -22.07
C GLU A 242 -5.71 -5.97 -23.49
N SER A 243 -6.58 -5.67 -24.46
CA SER A 243 -6.21 -5.59 -25.88
C SER A 243 -5.32 -4.39 -26.20
N SER A 244 -5.58 -3.22 -25.61
CA SER A 244 -4.81 -1.99 -25.89
C SER A 244 -3.42 -2.03 -25.25
N LEU A 245 -3.31 -2.56 -24.02
CA LEU A 245 -2.06 -2.58 -23.27
C LEU A 245 -1.27 -3.88 -23.44
N LYS A 246 -1.86 -4.90 -24.10
CA LYS A 246 -1.29 -6.24 -24.29
C LYS A 246 -0.87 -6.87 -22.95
N LEU A 247 -1.73 -6.75 -21.94
CA LEU A 247 -1.49 -7.34 -20.62
C LEU A 247 -1.65 -8.86 -20.72
N ASP A 248 -0.77 -9.60 -20.05
CA ASP A 248 -0.93 -11.05 -19.92
C ASP A 248 -2.10 -11.42 -19.00
N GLU A 249 -2.56 -12.67 -19.12
CA GLU A 249 -3.68 -13.20 -18.35
C GLU A 249 -3.43 -13.15 -16.84
N ASP A 250 -2.19 -13.40 -16.40
CA ASP A 250 -1.80 -13.34 -15.00
C ASP A 250 -1.94 -11.92 -14.43
N THR A 251 -1.54 -10.92 -15.20
CA THR A 251 -1.71 -9.50 -14.86
C THR A 251 -3.18 -9.14 -14.79
N MET A 252 -3.99 -9.57 -15.76
CA MET A 252 -5.43 -9.32 -15.76
C MET A 252 -6.12 -9.96 -14.55
N ASN A 253 -5.76 -11.21 -14.23
CA ASN A 253 -6.22 -11.90 -13.03
C ASN A 253 -5.80 -11.16 -11.76
N SER A 254 -4.56 -10.65 -11.70
CA SER A 254 -4.08 -9.83 -10.57
C SER A 254 -4.88 -8.54 -10.43
N LEU A 255 -5.17 -7.83 -11.53
CA LEU A 255 -5.98 -6.62 -11.52
C LEU A 255 -7.42 -6.89 -11.05
N GLN A 256 -8.03 -7.99 -11.46
CA GLN A 256 -9.35 -8.39 -10.98
C GLN A 256 -9.31 -8.73 -9.49
N SER A 257 -8.23 -9.36 -9.01
CA SER A 257 -8.06 -9.69 -7.59
C SER A 257 -8.02 -8.45 -6.68
N LEU A 258 -7.60 -7.29 -7.19
CA LEU A 258 -7.65 -6.02 -6.44
C LEU A 258 -9.07 -5.66 -5.98
N SER A 259 -10.09 -6.01 -6.77
CA SER A 259 -11.49 -5.77 -6.42
C SER A 259 -11.99 -6.70 -5.30
N LEU A 260 -11.43 -7.91 -5.24
CA LEU A 260 -11.79 -8.95 -4.27
C LEU A 260 -11.01 -8.85 -2.96
N SER A 261 -9.89 -8.12 -2.97
CA SER A 261 -9.10 -7.88 -1.77
C SER A 261 -9.97 -7.26 -0.68
N LYS A 262 -9.85 -7.80 0.54
CA LYS A 262 -10.49 -7.27 1.76
C LYS A 262 -9.51 -6.44 2.60
N ASP A 263 -8.29 -6.23 2.10
CA ASP A 263 -7.31 -5.41 2.80
C ASP A 263 -7.76 -3.93 2.78
N LEU A 264 -7.42 -3.23 3.86
CA LEU A 264 -7.63 -1.80 4.05
C LEU A 264 -6.60 -0.97 3.28
N SER A 265 -5.43 -1.55 2.98
CA SER A 265 -4.31 -0.87 2.31
C SER A 265 -4.60 -0.44 0.87
N MET A 266 -3.66 0.36 0.32
CA MET A 266 -3.65 0.73 -1.09
C MET A 266 -3.70 -0.50 -2.00
N ARG A 267 -4.62 -0.48 -2.95
CA ARG A 267 -4.80 -1.51 -3.98
C ARG A 267 -4.10 -1.07 -5.25
N LEU A 268 -2.84 -1.45 -5.34
CA LEU A 268 -1.92 -1.04 -6.39
C LEU A 268 -1.35 -2.26 -7.11
N GLN A 269 -1.37 -2.22 -8.43
CA GLN A 269 -0.59 -3.12 -9.27
C GLN A 269 0.31 -2.28 -10.18
N LEU A 270 1.62 -2.53 -10.12
CA LEU A 270 2.61 -1.98 -11.05
C LEU A 270 2.96 -3.07 -12.07
N VAL A 271 2.96 -2.70 -13.34
CA VAL A 271 3.24 -3.63 -14.45
C VAL A 271 4.18 -2.95 -15.41
N ARG A 272 5.15 -3.71 -15.92
CA ARG A 272 5.97 -3.28 -17.05
C ARG A 272 5.60 -4.13 -18.25
N ALA A 273 5.06 -3.50 -19.30
CA ALA A 273 4.75 -4.18 -20.55
C ALA A 273 5.33 -3.40 -21.73
N GLY A 274 6.26 -4.05 -22.45
CA GLY A 274 7.05 -3.39 -23.49
C GLY A 274 7.92 -2.26 -22.94
N GLU A 275 7.78 -1.08 -23.52
CA GLU A 275 8.55 0.13 -23.17
C GLU A 275 7.90 0.97 -22.06
N TYR A 276 6.69 0.61 -21.64
CA TYR A 276 5.90 1.41 -20.72
C TYR A 276 5.82 0.78 -19.33
N ASN A 277 5.82 1.66 -18.32
CA ASN A 277 5.47 1.32 -16.95
C ASN A 277 4.02 1.75 -16.69
N PHE A 278 3.22 0.84 -16.15
CA PHE A 278 1.82 1.06 -15.83
C PHE A 278 1.59 1.02 -14.32
N ALA A 279 0.74 1.90 -13.82
CA ALA A 279 0.27 1.87 -12.45
C ALA A 279 -1.25 1.79 -12.43
N PHE A 280 -1.81 0.73 -11.87
CA PHE A 280 -3.25 0.51 -11.75
C PHE A 280 -3.67 0.66 -10.30
N LEU A 281 -4.53 1.64 -10.04
CA LEU A 281 -5.06 1.96 -8.71
C LEU A 281 -6.55 1.61 -8.62
N TYR A 282 -6.91 0.81 -7.64
CA TYR A 282 -8.31 0.48 -7.37
C TYR A 282 -8.87 1.36 -6.24
N ASP A 283 -9.89 2.16 -6.56
CA ASP A 283 -10.55 3.13 -5.69
C ASP A 283 -9.61 4.08 -4.91
N PRO A 284 -8.73 4.84 -5.60
CA PRO A 284 -7.78 5.72 -4.94
C PRO A 284 -8.46 6.91 -4.22
N ILE A 285 -7.83 7.38 -3.14
CA ILE A 285 -8.17 8.63 -2.47
C ILE A 285 -7.10 9.64 -2.84
N PHE A 286 -7.48 10.73 -3.51
CA PHE A 286 -6.55 11.79 -3.87
C PHE A 286 -6.62 12.94 -2.87
N LEU A 287 -5.47 13.54 -2.57
CA LEU A 287 -5.39 14.84 -1.92
C LEU A 287 -4.68 15.83 -2.83
N ASP A 288 -5.37 16.90 -3.17
CA ASP A 288 -4.79 18.03 -3.89
C ASP A 288 -4.50 19.19 -2.93
N THR A 289 -3.30 19.74 -3.09
CA THR A 289 -2.86 21.00 -2.47
C THR A 289 -2.72 22.06 -3.58
N ARG A 290 -2.22 23.26 -3.26
CA ARG A 290 -2.06 24.29 -4.31
C ARG A 290 -0.99 23.92 -5.33
N GLN A 291 -0.02 23.10 -4.93
CA GLN A 291 1.17 22.82 -5.74
C GLN A 291 1.31 21.36 -6.13
N ARG A 292 0.71 20.44 -5.37
CA ARG A 292 1.01 19.02 -5.44
C ARG A 292 -0.25 18.18 -5.29
N SER A 293 -0.22 17.03 -5.93
CA SER A 293 -1.23 15.99 -5.82
C SER A 293 -0.64 14.78 -5.14
N TYR A 294 -1.42 14.13 -4.28
CA TYR A 294 -1.01 12.95 -3.55
C TYR A 294 -2.06 11.85 -3.70
N ILE A 295 -1.63 10.60 -3.78
CA ILE A 295 -2.45 9.46 -3.42
C ILE A 295 -2.29 9.27 -1.92
N LEU A 296 -3.42 9.21 -1.24
CA LEU A 296 -3.46 8.91 0.17
C LEU A 296 -4.10 7.55 0.40
N ASP A 297 -3.52 6.79 1.31
CA ASP A 297 -4.15 5.57 1.77
C ASP A 297 -3.77 5.26 3.23
N TRP A 298 -4.48 4.31 3.84
CA TRP A 298 -4.20 3.83 5.18
C TRP A 298 -4.15 2.32 5.21
N GLY A 299 -3.14 1.77 5.85
CA GLY A 299 -2.94 0.34 5.94
C GLY A 299 -2.12 -0.02 7.17
N ARG A 300 -2.00 -1.32 7.43
CA ARG A 300 -1.10 -1.80 8.49
C ARG A 300 0.33 -1.40 8.15
N ALA A 301 1.12 -1.08 9.17
CA ALA A 301 2.50 -0.60 9.01
C ALA A 301 3.36 -1.50 8.10
N GLN A 302 3.23 -2.82 8.26
CA GLN A 302 3.96 -3.80 7.44
C GLN A 302 3.52 -3.76 5.98
N THR A 303 2.21 -3.66 5.71
CA THR A 303 1.66 -3.59 4.35
C THR A 303 2.10 -2.31 3.66
N ASN A 304 2.05 -1.15 4.34
CA ASN A 304 2.55 0.11 3.81
C ASN A 304 4.04 0.02 3.47
N THR A 305 4.87 -0.54 4.37
CA THR A 305 6.30 -0.76 4.12
C THR A 305 6.53 -1.62 2.86
N ASN A 306 5.69 -2.63 2.64
CA ASN A 306 5.76 -3.46 1.44
C ASN A 306 5.37 -2.67 0.18
N ILE A 307 4.34 -1.81 0.24
CA ILE A 307 3.93 -0.93 -0.87
C ILE A 307 5.03 0.10 -1.18
N GLU A 308 5.60 0.75 -0.16
CA GLU A 308 6.70 1.70 -0.33
C GLU A 308 7.92 1.05 -1.00
N ARG A 309 8.25 -0.19 -0.57
CA ARG A 309 9.31 -0.98 -1.19
C ARG A 309 8.93 -1.40 -2.61
N TYR A 310 7.68 -1.73 -2.88
CA TYR A 310 7.19 -2.10 -4.20
C TYR A 310 7.31 -0.93 -5.19
N ILE A 311 6.88 0.27 -4.80
CA ILE A 311 7.07 1.50 -5.58
C ILE A 311 8.57 1.81 -5.73
N SER A 312 9.35 1.71 -4.64
CA SER A 312 10.77 2.07 -4.65
C SER A 312 11.65 1.09 -5.43
N ARG A 313 11.29 -0.20 -5.52
CA ARG A 313 12.04 -1.18 -6.32
C ARG A 313 12.00 -0.86 -7.82
N HIS A 314 10.98 -0.15 -8.27
CA HIS A 314 10.88 0.34 -9.65
C HIS A 314 11.75 1.58 -9.91
N LYS A 315 12.44 2.15 -8.91
CA LYS A 315 13.32 3.33 -9.06
C LYS A 315 14.49 3.15 -10.03
N GLY A 316 14.87 1.91 -10.36
CA GLY A 316 15.94 1.62 -11.33
C GLY A 316 15.53 1.82 -12.79
N VAL A 317 14.23 1.96 -13.07
CA VAL A 317 13.67 2.01 -14.42
C VAL A 317 12.54 3.05 -14.41
N ASP A 318 12.89 4.32 -14.61
CA ASP A 318 11.97 5.47 -14.79
C ASP A 318 10.69 5.47 -13.90
N LEU A 319 10.63 6.37 -12.92
CA LEU A 319 9.48 6.52 -12.02
C LEU A 319 8.22 7.13 -12.68
N VAL A 320 8.23 7.26 -13.99
CA VAL A 320 7.08 7.68 -14.79
C VAL A 320 6.20 6.48 -15.09
N PHE A 321 4.97 6.52 -14.60
CA PHE A 321 3.95 5.52 -14.83
C PHE A 321 2.77 6.10 -15.62
N HIS A 322 2.35 5.40 -16.68
CA HIS A 322 1.03 5.58 -17.25
C HIS A 322 -0.01 5.08 -16.23
N THR A 323 -0.72 6.01 -15.61
CA THR A 323 -1.53 5.73 -14.43
C THR A 323 -2.99 5.54 -14.81
N PHE A 324 -3.57 4.42 -14.36
CA PHE A 324 -4.96 4.03 -14.52
C PHE A 324 -5.64 3.95 -13.15
N ILE A 325 -6.89 4.41 -13.08
CA ILE A 325 -7.69 4.41 -11.85
C ILE A 325 -9.02 3.70 -12.07
N TYR A 326 -9.49 2.98 -11.06
CA TYR A 326 -10.81 2.34 -11.06
C TYR A 326 -11.66 2.85 -9.89
N PRO A 327 -12.44 3.93 -10.06
CA PRO A 327 -13.32 4.43 -9.00
C PRO A 327 -14.48 3.46 -8.76
N LEU A 328 -14.70 3.01 -7.50
CA LEU A 328 -15.72 2.00 -7.18
C LEU A 328 -17.13 2.38 -7.64
N ASN A 329 -17.45 3.68 -7.62
CA ASN A 329 -18.76 4.19 -8.01
C ASN A 329 -18.97 4.30 -9.53
N GLN A 330 -17.90 4.18 -10.33
CA GLN A 330 -17.96 4.25 -11.80
C GLN A 330 -17.74 2.88 -12.44
N LYS A 331 -17.17 1.91 -11.70
CA LYS A 331 -17.00 0.51 -12.13
C LYS A 331 -16.35 0.37 -13.52
N SER A 332 -15.36 1.21 -13.79
CA SER A 332 -14.64 1.26 -15.06
C SER A 332 -13.24 1.86 -14.86
N TRP A 333 -12.32 1.52 -15.75
CA TRP A 333 -10.95 2.05 -15.72
C TRP A 333 -10.88 3.41 -16.43
N PHE A 334 -10.06 4.30 -15.89
CA PHE A 334 -9.77 5.62 -16.48
C PHE A 334 -8.26 5.83 -16.51
N TYR A 335 -7.74 6.20 -17.66
CA TYR A 335 -6.36 6.65 -17.82
C TYR A 335 -6.26 8.14 -17.44
N ILE A 336 -5.36 8.47 -16.52
CA ILE A 336 -5.21 9.84 -15.98
C ILE A 336 -3.90 10.53 -16.35
N GLY A 337 -3.11 9.91 -17.21
CA GLY A 337 -1.84 10.45 -17.74
C GLY A 337 -0.59 9.71 -17.26
N ALA A 338 0.54 10.14 -17.82
CA ALA A 338 1.88 9.78 -17.37
C ALA A 338 2.24 10.65 -16.16
N LEU A 339 2.47 10.00 -15.02
CA LEU A 339 2.76 10.66 -13.75
C LEU A 339 4.07 10.12 -13.18
N GLN A 340 4.89 11.00 -12.64
CA GLN A 340 6.04 10.64 -11.83
C GLN A 340 5.58 10.36 -10.41
N TRP A 341 5.91 9.18 -9.90
CA TRP A 341 5.53 8.74 -8.56
C TRP A 341 6.71 8.86 -7.60
N SER A 342 6.47 9.42 -6.42
CA SER A 342 7.45 9.38 -5.33
C SER A 342 6.76 9.13 -4.00
N VAL A 343 7.28 8.17 -3.23
CA VAL A 343 6.79 7.94 -1.86
C VAL A 343 7.16 9.16 -1.02
N ALA A 344 6.16 9.79 -0.42
CA ALA A 344 6.31 11.00 0.38
C ALA A 344 6.08 10.67 1.87
N HIS A 345 6.99 11.10 2.73
CA HIS A 345 6.84 10.96 4.18
C HIS A 345 6.26 12.25 4.76
N LEU A 346 4.94 12.38 4.66
CA LEU A 346 4.20 13.53 5.15
C LEU A 346 3.73 13.29 6.58
N THR A 347 3.45 14.37 7.30
CA THR A 347 2.79 14.29 8.60
C THR A 347 1.45 13.55 8.44
N ASP A 348 1.11 12.73 9.43
CA ASP A 348 -0.19 12.07 9.48
C ASP A 348 -1.30 13.12 9.42
N TRP A 349 -2.12 13.07 8.39
CA TRP A 349 -3.23 14.00 8.20
C TRP A 349 -4.51 13.52 8.85
N TRP A 350 -4.56 12.27 9.33
CA TRP A 350 -5.75 11.77 10.02
C TRP A 350 -6.23 12.69 11.16
N PRO A 351 -5.37 13.20 12.06
CA PRO A 351 -5.79 14.12 13.11
C PRO A 351 -6.31 15.47 12.60
N THR A 352 -6.00 15.84 11.36
CA THR A 352 -6.45 17.10 10.75
C THR A 352 -7.82 16.98 10.08
N PHE A 353 -8.31 15.75 9.87
CA PHE A 353 -9.61 15.52 9.27
C PHE A 353 -10.71 15.50 10.33
N GLU A 354 -11.66 16.40 10.21
CA GLU A 354 -12.83 16.47 11.08
C GLU A 354 -14.14 16.22 10.32
N GLY A 355 -15.20 15.92 11.05
CA GLY A 355 -16.57 15.91 10.55
C GLY A 355 -16.77 15.07 9.27
N ALA A 356 -17.24 15.70 8.20
CA ALA A 356 -17.67 15.02 6.98
C ALA A 356 -16.54 14.33 6.22
N SER A 357 -15.33 14.90 6.18
CA SER A 357 -14.18 14.33 5.47
C SER A 357 -13.73 13.02 6.12
N ARG A 358 -13.65 13.01 7.45
CA ARG A 358 -13.33 11.83 8.24
C ARG A 358 -14.32 10.69 8.00
N ARG A 359 -15.62 10.98 8.08
CA ARG A 359 -16.69 10.01 7.79
C ARG A 359 -16.63 9.44 6.36
N LYS A 360 -16.25 10.26 5.38
CA LYS A 360 -16.09 9.81 3.98
C LYS A 360 -14.92 8.84 3.83
N ILE A 361 -13.79 9.10 4.49
CA ILE A 361 -12.63 8.20 4.51
C ILE A 361 -12.98 6.87 5.19
N GLU A 362 -13.56 6.91 6.40
CA GLU A 362 -13.99 5.69 7.10
C GLU A 362 -14.96 4.85 6.27
N LYS A 363 -15.93 5.52 5.64
CA LYS A 363 -16.89 4.85 4.74
C LYS A 363 -16.17 4.18 3.56
N LYS A 364 -15.23 4.89 2.93
CA LYS A 364 -14.46 4.37 1.79
C LYS A 364 -13.62 3.16 2.16
N LEU A 365 -12.94 3.21 3.30
CA LEU A 365 -12.18 2.07 3.82
C LEU A 365 -13.11 0.90 4.21
N GLY A 366 -14.30 1.17 4.75
CA GLY A 366 -15.28 0.13 5.07
C GLY A 366 -15.83 -0.57 3.83
N GLU A 367 -16.16 0.19 2.78
CA GLU A 367 -16.58 -0.35 1.48
C GLU A 367 -15.53 -1.30 0.89
N ARG A 368 -14.24 -0.96 1.03
CA ARG A 368 -13.12 -1.81 0.60
C ARG A 368 -13.09 -3.16 1.32
N THR A 369 -13.36 -3.19 2.62
CA THR A 369 -13.39 -4.45 3.38
C THR A 369 -14.60 -5.34 3.08
N LEU A 370 -15.49 -4.94 2.16
CA LEU A 370 -16.74 -5.67 1.87
C LEU A 370 -17.58 -5.92 3.13
N GLY A 371 -17.54 -4.97 4.07
CA GLY A 371 -18.25 -5.04 5.35
C GLY A 371 -17.61 -5.93 6.41
N THR A 372 -16.40 -6.50 6.20
CA THR A 372 -15.76 -7.31 7.26
C THR A 372 -15.32 -6.48 8.45
N VAL A 373 -14.96 -5.21 8.24
CA VAL A 373 -14.62 -4.26 9.30
C VAL A 373 -15.66 -3.15 9.28
N ASN A 374 -16.31 -2.93 10.42
CA ASN A 374 -17.34 -1.89 10.48
C ASN A 374 -16.70 -0.48 10.51
N ARG A 375 -17.50 0.54 10.20
CA ARG A 375 -17.01 1.92 10.10
C ARG A 375 -16.43 2.45 11.42
N GLN A 376 -17.02 2.09 12.55
CA GLN A 376 -16.57 2.55 13.87
C GLN A 376 -15.21 1.94 14.23
N GLU A 377 -15.03 0.65 13.94
CA GLU A 377 -13.78 -0.06 14.14
C GLU A 377 -12.66 0.55 13.28
N ILE A 378 -12.92 0.89 12.02
CA ILE A 378 -11.96 1.62 11.17
C ILE A 378 -11.56 2.96 11.79
N GLY A 379 -12.55 3.73 12.28
CA GLY A 379 -12.29 4.99 12.98
C GLY A 379 -11.39 4.80 14.20
N ASN A 380 -11.67 3.78 15.02
CA ASN A 380 -10.87 3.43 16.18
C ASN A 380 -9.44 3.01 15.79
N MET A 381 -9.28 2.20 14.75
CA MET A 381 -7.96 1.78 14.26
C MET A 381 -7.12 2.94 13.73
N LEU A 382 -7.75 3.95 13.11
CA LEU A 382 -7.06 5.17 12.68
C LEU A 382 -6.68 6.06 13.87
N ASP A 383 -7.56 6.23 14.85
CA ASP A 383 -7.27 7.00 16.08
C ASP A 383 -6.17 6.37 16.93
N ASN A 384 -6.18 5.04 17.04
CA ASN A 384 -5.18 4.27 17.78
C ASN A 384 -3.87 4.09 17.01
N LYS A 385 -3.78 4.57 15.76
CA LYS A 385 -2.62 4.43 14.87
C LYS A 385 -2.28 2.97 14.49
N ASP A 386 -3.27 2.09 14.55
CA ASP A 386 -3.17 0.71 14.03
C ASP A 386 -3.12 0.70 12.49
N LEU A 387 -3.82 1.66 11.87
CA LEU A 387 -3.69 1.98 10.46
C LEU A 387 -2.81 3.22 10.30
N LYS A 388 -1.71 3.07 9.56
CA LYS A 388 -0.79 4.16 9.26
C LYS A 388 -1.08 4.74 7.89
N GLN A 389 -0.91 6.04 7.76
CA GLN A 389 -0.98 6.74 6.48
C GLN A 389 0.19 6.31 5.58
N ILE A 390 -0.09 6.14 4.29
CA ILE A 390 0.91 6.10 3.22
C ILE A 390 0.57 7.20 2.22
N CYS A 391 1.58 7.93 1.78
CA CYS A 391 1.45 9.00 0.79
C CYS A 391 2.35 8.74 -0.40
N VAL A 392 1.80 8.91 -1.60
CA VAL A 392 2.55 8.91 -2.84
C VAL A 392 2.30 10.24 -3.52
N GLU A 393 3.33 11.06 -3.64
CA GLU A 393 3.30 12.29 -4.42
C GLU A 393 3.25 11.96 -5.91
N LEU A 394 2.31 12.61 -6.59
CA LEU A 394 2.09 12.55 -8.02
C LEU A 394 2.51 13.87 -8.63
N THR A 395 3.53 13.81 -9.47
CA THR A 395 3.94 14.94 -10.30
C THR A 395 3.67 14.62 -11.75
N ARG A 396 3.27 15.61 -12.55
CA ARG A 396 3.15 15.43 -13.99
C ARG A 396 4.50 15.04 -14.58
N ALA A 397 4.54 13.94 -15.33
CA ALA A 397 5.76 13.51 -15.99
C ALA A 397 5.97 14.28 -17.29
N GLY A 398 7.08 15.03 -17.39
CA GLY A 398 7.52 15.68 -18.62
C GLY A 398 6.46 16.53 -19.33
N ASP A 399 6.46 16.48 -20.67
CA ASP A 399 5.48 17.18 -21.50
C ASP A 399 4.11 16.46 -21.48
N ALA A 400 3.03 17.24 -21.54
CA ALA A 400 1.65 16.75 -21.68
C ALA A 400 1.50 15.81 -22.87
N ARG A 401 2.30 16.05 -23.91
CA ARG A 401 2.35 15.23 -25.13
C ARG A 401 2.58 13.76 -24.82
N THR A 402 3.46 13.43 -23.87
CA THR A 402 3.67 12.03 -23.44
C THR A 402 2.36 11.33 -23.05
N SER A 403 1.49 12.05 -22.33
CA SER A 403 0.18 11.50 -21.92
C SER A 403 -0.80 11.44 -23.09
N MET A 404 -0.82 12.48 -23.94
CA MET A 404 -1.73 12.60 -25.08
C MET A 404 -1.37 11.60 -26.19
N ASP A 405 -0.10 11.50 -26.55
CA ASP A 405 0.44 10.58 -27.54
C ASP A 405 0.11 9.15 -27.12
N PHE A 406 0.39 8.77 -25.86
CA PHE A 406 0.00 7.45 -25.34
C PHE A 406 -1.51 7.19 -25.46
N SER A 407 -2.35 8.16 -25.09
CA SER A 407 -3.81 8.02 -25.22
C SER A 407 -4.22 7.80 -26.69
N GLN A 408 -3.60 8.51 -27.63
CA GLN A 408 -3.96 8.44 -29.03
C GLN A 408 -3.41 7.17 -29.71
N THR A 409 -2.13 6.85 -29.49
CA THR A 409 -1.44 5.77 -30.19
C THR A 409 -1.67 4.40 -29.57
N VAL A 410 -1.73 4.32 -28.23
CA VAL A 410 -1.87 3.04 -27.51
C VAL A 410 -3.33 2.75 -27.21
N LEU A 411 -4.08 3.73 -26.67
CA LEU A 411 -5.49 3.52 -26.33
C LEU A 411 -6.44 3.78 -27.52
N GLY A 412 -5.94 4.29 -28.65
CA GLY A 412 -6.78 4.66 -29.79
C GLY A 412 -7.78 5.79 -29.49
N ARG A 413 -7.56 6.55 -28.41
CA ARG A 413 -8.49 7.58 -27.94
C ARG A 413 -7.86 8.95 -28.12
N SER A 414 -8.44 9.73 -29.03
CA SER A 414 -8.19 11.16 -29.04
C SER A 414 -8.79 11.75 -27.76
N PRO A 415 -8.00 12.42 -26.90
CA PRO A 415 -8.60 13.10 -25.76
C PRO A 415 -9.66 14.06 -26.33
N PRO A 416 -10.87 14.13 -25.73
CA PRO A 416 -11.78 15.20 -26.08
C PRO A 416 -10.96 16.48 -25.92
N TYR A 417 -10.90 17.33 -26.97
CA TYR A 417 -10.13 18.57 -26.97
C TYR A 417 -10.50 19.31 -25.70
N ALA A 418 -9.72 19.11 -24.65
CA ALA A 418 -9.97 19.76 -23.39
C ALA A 418 -9.50 21.15 -23.72
N GLU A 419 -10.45 22.07 -23.95
CA GLU A 419 -10.12 23.48 -23.88
C GLU A 419 -9.19 23.62 -22.68
N PRO A 420 -7.98 24.19 -22.87
CA PRO A 420 -7.03 24.34 -21.79
C PRO A 420 -7.84 24.83 -20.61
N ARG A 421 -7.87 24.06 -19.52
CA ARG A 421 -8.55 24.49 -18.31
C ARG A 421 -7.77 25.71 -17.85
N HIS A 422 -8.09 26.88 -18.43
CA HIS A 422 -7.77 28.18 -17.89
C HIS A 422 -8.19 28.06 -16.46
N GLU A 423 -7.21 28.13 -15.55
CA GLU A 423 -7.34 28.00 -14.11
C GLU A 423 -8.66 28.64 -13.69
N ARG A 424 -9.75 27.87 -13.67
CA ARG A 424 -11.00 28.31 -13.08
C ARG A 424 -10.69 28.18 -11.61
N ARG A 425 -10.11 29.27 -11.07
CA ARG A 425 -10.01 29.56 -9.65
C ARG A 425 -11.23 28.94 -9.01
N ALA A 426 -11.01 27.98 -8.10
CA ALA A 426 -12.08 27.37 -7.35
C ALA A 426 -12.88 28.50 -6.67
N GLU A 427 -14.02 28.87 -7.26
CA GLU A 427 -15.03 29.64 -6.56
C GLU A 427 -15.51 28.73 -5.44
N GLY A 428 -15.06 29.07 -4.23
CA GLY A 428 -15.26 28.29 -3.04
C GLY A 428 -16.74 28.01 -2.82
N VAL A 429 -17.09 26.74 -2.76
CA VAL A 429 -18.22 26.30 -1.97
C VAL A 429 -17.81 26.55 -0.52
N ARG A 430 -18.34 27.62 0.07
CA ARG A 430 -18.30 27.79 1.53
C ARG A 430 -19.14 26.66 2.12
N GLU A 431 -18.55 25.90 3.03
CA GLU A 431 -19.29 25.04 3.96
C GLU A 431 -20.09 25.89 4.95
#